data_AF-A0A2S9FHG9-F1
#
_entry.id   AF-A0A2S9FHG9-F1
#
_cell.length_a   1.000
_cell.length_b   1.000
_cell.length_c   1.000
_cell.angle_alpha   90.00
_cell.angle_beta   90.00
_cell.angle_gamma   90.00
#
_symmetry.space_group_name_H-M   'P 1'
#
loop_
_entity.id
_entity.type
_entity.pdbx_description
1 polymer ?
#
loop_
_entity_poly.entity_id
_entity_poly.type
_entity_poly.pdbx_seq_one_letter_code
_entity_poly.pdbx_strand_id
1 'polypeptide(L)'
;MPTAFPGCVLAHMTSTLESQTTSDLTPQQRVDAWLADFESALAVRDIERITGMFAVDSFWRDLVSFTWNVKTMEGRDQIADMLEARLFEVDPSGFRTREPATADGDVTSAFIEFETGAGRGTGH
;
A
#
# COMPACT_ATOMS: atom_id res chain seq x y z
N MET A 1 60.64 40.34 9.13
CA MET A 1 59.30 40.90 9.43
C MET A 1 58.26 40.13 8.62
N PRO A 2 57.06 39.92 9.19
CA PRO A 2 56.19 38.73 9.01
C PRO A 2 55.19 38.90 7.85
N THR A 3 54.49 37.87 7.36
CA THR A 3 53.23 37.36 7.93
C THR A 3 52.90 35.92 7.53
N ALA A 4 52.33 35.19 8.50
CA ALA A 4 51.68 33.89 8.35
C ALA A 4 50.20 34.05 7.98
N PHE A 5 49.61 33.04 7.32
CA PHE A 5 48.19 32.72 7.40
C PHE A 5 48.03 31.18 7.48
N PRO A 6 47.25 30.64 8.44
CA PRO A 6 47.07 29.21 8.64
C PRO A 6 45.76 28.68 8.05
N GLY A 7 45.73 27.39 7.74
CA GLY A 7 44.53 26.56 7.85
C GLY A 7 44.00 25.96 6.56
N CYS A 8 44.21 24.66 6.37
CA CYS A 8 43.21 23.78 5.77
C CYS A 8 43.39 22.38 6.37
N VAL A 9 42.55 22.06 7.35
CA VAL A 9 42.30 20.69 7.82
C VAL A 9 40.95 20.29 7.25
N LEU A 10 40.87 19.15 6.57
CA LEU A 10 39.70 18.28 6.47
C LEU A 10 40.17 17.02 5.71
N ALA A 11 40.56 15.95 6.40
CA ALA A 11 39.71 14.93 7.03
C ALA A 11 38.86 14.16 5.99
N HIS A 12 39.07 12.84 5.97
CA HIS A 12 38.47 11.84 5.10
C HIS A 12 36.96 12.00 4.89
N MET A 13 36.54 12.07 3.62
CA MET A 13 35.16 11.84 3.18
C MET A 13 35.08 10.44 2.56
N THR A 14 34.98 9.42 3.39
CA THR A 14 34.44 8.12 2.94
C THR A 14 32.93 8.31 2.88
N SER A 15 32.40 8.57 1.68
CA SER A 15 30.97 8.64 1.43
C SER A 15 30.39 7.22 1.50
N THR A 16 29.79 6.89 2.64
CA THR A 16 28.84 5.78 2.74
C THR A 16 27.61 6.20 1.95
N LEU A 17 27.26 5.48 0.88
CA LEU A 17 25.99 5.68 0.19
C LEU A 17 24.86 5.31 1.15
N GLU A 18 24.19 6.34 1.66
CA GLU A 18 22.91 6.19 2.36
C GLU A 18 21.86 5.85 1.29
N SER A 19 21.22 4.69 1.40
CA SER A 19 20.14 4.29 0.49
C SER A 19 18.92 5.19 0.70
N GLN A 20 18.85 6.30 -0.01
CA GLN A 20 17.65 7.12 -0.06
C GLN A 20 16.75 6.62 -1.19
N THR A 21 15.51 6.22 -0.87
CA THR A 21 14.23 6.67 -1.46
C THR A 21 13.06 5.72 -1.09
N THR A 22 12.69 5.60 0.19
CA THR A 22 11.33 5.15 0.60
C THR A 22 10.90 5.68 1.99
N SER A 23 11.71 6.52 2.64
CA SER A 23 11.55 6.82 4.06
C SER A 23 10.65 8.03 4.39
N ASP A 24 10.26 8.87 3.42
CA ASP A 24 9.67 10.19 3.75
C ASP A 24 8.18 10.35 3.38
N LEU A 25 7.44 9.26 3.13
CA LEU A 25 5.99 9.35 2.99
C LEU A 25 5.31 9.30 4.36
N THR A 26 4.41 10.25 4.60
CA THR A 26 3.46 10.18 5.73
C THR A 26 2.58 8.93 5.62
N PRO A 27 2.00 8.41 6.72
CA PRO A 27 1.10 7.25 6.67
C PRO A 27 -0.04 7.43 5.66
N GLN A 28 -0.63 8.63 5.63
CA GLN A 28 -1.68 8.97 4.69
C GLN A 28 -1.23 8.86 3.23
N GLN A 29 -0.07 9.44 2.89
CA GLN A 29 0.46 9.37 1.53
C GLN A 29 0.80 7.94 1.11
N ARG A 30 1.26 7.08 2.04
CA ARG A 30 1.52 5.66 1.77
C ARG A 30 0.23 4.92 1.42
N VAL A 31 -0.83 5.13 2.21
CA VAL A 31 -2.14 4.49 1.98
C VAL A 31 -2.77 5.01 0.70
N ASP A 32 -2.75 6.32 0.46
CA ASP A 32 -3.33 6.90 -0.76
C ASP A 32 -2.64 6.37 -2.02
N ALA A 33 -1.31 6.25 -2.01
CA ALA A 33 -0.56 5.65 -3.11
C ALA A 33 -0.93 4.17 -3.31
N TRP A 34 -1.00 3.40 -2.22
CA TRP A 34 -1.36 1.98 -2.29
C TRP A 34 -2.79 1.79 -2.81
N LEU A 35 -3.77 2.57 -2.33
CA LEU A 35 -5.17 2.48 -2.78
C LEU A 35 -5.30 2.88 -4.25
N ALA A 36 -4.60 3.93 -4.70
CA ALA A 36 -4.61 4.33 -6.10
C ALA A 36 -4.03 3.24 -7.01
N ASP A 37 -2.92 2.62 -6.63
CA ASP A 37 -2.33 1.50 -7.38
C ASP A 37 -3.26 0.29 -7.41
N PHE A 38 -3.88 -0.03 -6.27
CA PHE A 38 -4.80 -1.14 -6.11
C PHE A 38 -6.05 -0.97 -6.98
N GLU A 39 -6.69 0.21 -6.93
CA GLU A 39 -7.84 0.54 -7.77
C GLU A 39 -7.47 0.51 -9.26
N SER A 40 -6.29 1.03 -9.64
CA SER A 40 -5.85 0.99 -11.04
C SER A 40 -5.68 -0.44 -11.56
N ALA A 41 -5.19 -1.36 -10.73
CA ALA A 41 -5.01 -2.76 -11.08
C ALA A 41 -6.36 -3.50 -11.16
N LEU A 42 -7.28 -3.22 -10.23
CA LEU A 42 -8.65 -3.73 -10.26
C LEU A 42 -9.39 -3.30 -11.53
N ALA A 43 -9.29 -2.03 -11.92
CA ALA A 43 -9.98 -1.47 -13.08
C ALA A 43 -9.65 -2.20 -14.39
N VAL A 44 -8.40 -2.68 -14.53
CA VAL A 44 -7.94 -3.44 -15.71
C VAL A 44 -7.92 -4.96 -15.47
N ARG A 45 -8.38 -5.42 -14.30
CA ARG A 45 -8.44 -6.84 -13.90
C ARG A 45 -7.08 -7.54 -13.93
N ASP A 46 -6.03 -6.82 -13.57
CA ASP A 46 -4.66 -7.35 -13.48
C ASP A 46 -4.46 -8.09 -12.15
N ILE A 47 -4.90 -9.35 -12.10
CA ILE A 47 -4.88 -10.20 -10.90
C ILE A 47 -3.46 -10.40 -10.37
N GLU A 48 -2.48 -10.53 -11.27
CA GLU A 48 -1.07 -10.69 -10.88
C GLU A 48 -0.56 -9.43 -10.17
N ARG A 49 -0.83 -8.24 -10.71
CA ARG A 49 -0.47 -6.98 -10.05
C ARG A 49 -1.17 -6.82 -8.71
N ILE A 50 -2.48 -7.10 -8.63
CA ILE A 50 -3.26 -6.98 -7.40
C ILE A 50 -2.68 -7.88 -6.30
N THR A 51 -2.48 -9.16 -6.59
CA THR A 51 -1.98 -10.13 -5.61
C THR A 51 -0.52 -9.87 -5.23
N GLY A 52 0.29 -9.33 -6.15
CA GLY A 52 1.65 -8.88 -5.88
C GLY A 52 1.74 -7.74 -4.84
N MET A 53 0.67 -6.97 -4.62
CA MET A 53 0.63 -5.90 -3.61
C MET A 53 0.42 -6.41 -2.18
N PHE A 54 0.02 -7.67 -2.00
CA PHE A 54 -0.14 -8.30 -0.68
C PHE A 54 1.17 -8.97 -0.25
N ALA A 55 1.43 -9.03 1.06
CA ALA A 55 2.50 -9.88 1.59
C ALA A 55 2.23 -11.37 1.24
N VAL A 56 3.29 -12.19 1.20
CA VAL A 56 3.15 -13.64 0.95
C VAL A 56 2.22 -14.26 1.99
N ASP A 57 2.49 -13.96 3.26
CA ASP A 57 1.63 -14.30 4.39
C ASP A 57 0.69 -13.12 4.68
N SER A 58 -0.48 -13.13 4.04
CA SER A 58 -1.50 -12.09 4.18
C SER A 58 -2.91 -12.68 4.26
N PHE A 59 -3.85 -11.86 4.72
CA PHE A 59 -5.24 -12.25 4.85
C PHE A 59 -6.12 -11.17 4.23
N TRP A 60 -7.05 -11.58 3.37
CA TRP A 60 -8.19 -10.76 2.99
C TRP A 60 -9.41 -11.33 3.67
N ARG A 61 -10.00 -10.57 4.59
CA ARG A 61 -11.27 -10.94 5.21
C ARG A 61 -12.43 -10.23 4.53
N ASP A 62 -13.14 -10.94 3.67
CA ASP A 62 -14.37 -10.44 3.07
C ASP A 62 -15.54 -10.67 4.03
N LEU A 63 -16.27 -9.59 4.34
CA LEU A 63 -17.43 -9.65 5.23
C LEU A 63 -18.74 -9.78 4.48
N VAL A 64 -18.78 -9.49 3.17
CA VAL A 64 -19.86 -9.77 2.20
C VAL A 64 -19.62 -9.06 0.85
N SER A 65 -18.69 -8.10 0.78
CA SER A 65 -18.54 -7.16 -0.35
C SER A 65 -18.17 -7.82 -1.67
N PHE A 66 -17.39 -8.91 -1.66
CA PHE A 66 -16.96 -9.59 -2.89
C PHE A 66 -17.65 -10.95 -3.07
N THR A 67 -17.84 -11.67 -1.97
CA THR A 67 -18.26 -13.07 -2.01
C THR A 67 -19.72 -13.28 -1.63
N TRP A 68 -20.40 -12.26 -1.10
CA TRP A 68 -21.69 -12.36 -0.42
C TRP A 68 -21.68 -13.32 0.79
N ASN A 69 -20.50 -13.53 1.37
CA ASN A 69 -20.30 -14.41 2.52
C ASN A 69 -19.23 -13.81 3.46
N VAL A 70 -19.16 -14.32 4.69
CA VAL A 70 -18.04 -14.04 5.59
C VAL A 70 -16.95 -15.08 5.31
N LYS A 71 -15.94 -14.70 4.55
CA LYS A 71 -14.84 -15.59 4.14
C LYS A 71 -13.49 -14.91 4.34
N THR A 72 -12.52 -15.68 4.82
CA THR A 72 -11.11 -15.26 4.84
C THR A 72 -10.38 -15.98 3.72
N MET A 73 -9.67 -15.22 2.90
CA MET A 73 -8.70 -15.75 1.94
C MET A 73 -7.33 -15.62 2.57
N GLU A 74 -6.62 -16.74 2.65
CA GLU A 74 -5.31 -16.84 3.28
C GLU A 74 -4.24 -16.96 2.19
N GLY A 75 -3.41 -15.93 2.06
CA GLY A 75 -2.34 -15.84 1.06
C GLY A 75 -2.80 -15.39 -0.33
N ARG A 76 -1.81 -15.10 -1.17
CA ARG A 76 -1.99 -14.55 -2.52
C ARG A 76 -2.81 -15.45 -3.43
N ASP A 77 -2.62 -16.77 -3.36
CA ASP A 77 -3.31 -17.73 -4.22
C ASP A 77 -4.83 -17.71 -3.99
N GLN A 78 -5.27 -17.71 -2.72
CA GLN A 78 -6.71 -17.65 -2.41
C GLN A 78 -7.33 -16.29 -2.76
N ILE A 79 -6.55 -15.22 -2.70
CA ILE A 79 -6.97 -13.89 -3.15
C ILE A 79 -7.12 -13.89 -4.68
N ALA A 80 -6.18 -14.48 -5.42
CA ALA A 80 -6.26 -14.63 -6.87
C ALA A 80 -7.53 -15.39 -7.28
N ASP A 81 -7.74 -16.59 -6.72
CA ASP A 81 -8.92 -17.41 -6.99
C ASP A 81 -10.24 -16.65 -6.74
N MET A 82 -10.29 -15.87 -5.65
CA MET A 82 -11.45 -15.03 -5.33
C MET A 82 -11.67 -13.95 -6.38
N LEU A 83 -10.62 -13.23 -6.77
CA LEU A 83 -10.72 -12.14 -7.74
C LEU A 83 -11.06 -12.67 -9.14
N GLU A 84 -10.46 -13.77 -9.58
CA GLU A 84 -10.80 -14.42 -10.86
C GLU A 84 -12.30 -14.78 -10.92
N ALA A 85 -12.85 -15.28 -9.82
CA ALA A 85 -14.24 -15.69 -9.75
C ALA A 85 -15.22 -14.51 -9.65
N ARG A 86 -14.84 -13.38 -9.04
CA ARG A 86 -15.80 -12.35 -8.61
C ARG A 86 -15.57 -10.96 -9.20
N LEU A 87 -14.34 -10.61 -9.58
CA LEU A 87 -13.98 -9.23 -9.87
C LEU A 87 -14.81 -8.61 -11.01
N PHE A 88 -15.16 -9.40 -12.02
CA PHE A 88 -16.00 -8.92 -13.12
C PHE A 88 -17.39 -8.47 -12.66
N GLU A 89 -18.03 -9.22 -11.77
CA GLU A 89 -19.39 -8.93 -11.29
C GLU A 89 -19.40 -7.87 -10.18
N VAL A 90 -18.37 -7.86 -9.33
CA VAL A 90 -18.26 -6.92 -8.20
C VAL A 90 -17.95 -5.50 -8.68
N ASP A 91 -17.11 -5.37 -9.72
CA ASP A 91 -16.68 -4.11 -10.35
C ASP A 91 -16.38 -2.99 -9.31
N PRO A 92 -15.43 -3.24 -8.38
CA PRO A 92 -15.20 -2.34 -7.26
C PRO A 92 -14.42 -1.08 -7.69
N SER A 93 -14.76 0.07 -7.12
CA SER A 93 -14.11 1.36 -7.43
C SER A 93 -14.26 2.39 -6.30
N GLY A 94 -13.59 3.53 -6.43
CA GLY A 94 -13.71 4.67 -5.53
C GLY A 94 -13.06 4.42 -4.17
N PHE A 95 -11.93 3.72 -4.14
CA PHE A 95 -11.23 3.40 -2.90
C PHE A 95 -10.61 4.66 -2.28
N ARG A 96 -10.92 4.93 -1.02
CA ARG A 96 -10.34 6.05 -0.27
C ARG A 96 -10.35 5.82 1.22
N THR A 97 -9.49 6.52 1.95
CA THR A 97 -9.51 6.50 3.41
C THR A 97 -10.75 7.22 3.95
N ARG A 98 -11.43 6.60 4.92
CA ARG A 98 -12.56 7.19 5.65
C ARG A 98 -12.10 8.07 6.81
N GLU A 99 -10.97 7.71 7.41
CA GLU A 99 -10.34 8.39 8.54
C GLU A 99 -8.83 8.55 8.25
N PRO A 100 -8.13 9.51 8.90
CA PRO A 100 -6.69 9.65 8.71
C PRO A 100 -5.96 8.33 9.01
N ALA A 101 -5.07 7.92 8.10
CA ALA A 101 -4.23 6.76 8.32
C ALA A 101 -3.34 6.94 9.55
N THR A 102 -3.14 5.86 10.30
CA THR A 102 -2.30 5.82 11.50
C THR A 102 -1.06 4.97 11.26
N ALA A 103 -0.04 5.16 12.09
CA ALA A 103 1.16 4.32 12.08
C ALA A 103 1.53 3.89 13.49
N ASP A 104 1.91 2.62 13.62
CA ASP A 104 2.47 2.02 14.83
C ASP A 104 3.75 1.25 14.45
N GLY A 105 4.90 1.85 14.75
CA GLY A 105 6.19 1.39 14.23
C GLY A 105 6.19 1.39 12.69
N ASP A 106 6.44 0.22 12.11
CA ASP A 106 6.49 0.01 10.66
C ASP A 106 5.12 -0.33 10.05
N VAL A 107 4.07 -0.46 10.87
CA VAL A 107 2.73 -0.80 10.41
C VAL A 107 1.94 0.48 10.16
N THR A 108 1.44 0.64 8.93
CA THR A 108 0.48 1.67 8.56
C THR A 108 -0.91 1.06 8.45
N SER A 109 -1.91 1.69 9.07
CA SER A 109 -3.29 1.20 9.14
C SER A 109 -4.28 2.29 8.71
N ALA A 110 -5.36 1.92 8.01
CA ALA A 110 -6.38 2.86 7.59
C ALA A 110 -7.76 2.21 7.49
N PHE A 111 -8.79 2.92 7.93
CA PHE A 111 -10.16 2.59 7.56
C PHE A 111 -10.45 3.11 6.15
N ILE A 112 -11.03 2.26 5.31
CA ILE A 112 -11.32 2.58 3.91
C ILE A 112 -12.81 2.48 3.61
N GLU A 113 -13.22 3.15 2.55
CA GLU A 113 -14.51 2.98 1.91
C GLU A 113 -14.37 2.89 0.39
N PHE A 114 -15.32 2.20 -0.25
CA PHE A 114 -15.36 1.94 -1.67
C PHE A 114 -16.79 1.64 -2.12
N GLU A 115 -17.00 1.53 -3.42
CA GLU A 115 -18.27 1.10 -4.02
C GLU A 115 -18.06 -0.17 -4.84
N THR A 116 -19.13 -0.95 -4.99
CA THR A 116 -19.26 -2.13 -5.85
C THR A 116 -20.50 -1.94 -6.73
N GLY A 117 -20.67 -2.76 -7.75
CA GLY A 117 -21.89 -2.77 -8.56
C GLY A 117 -23.19 -2.97 -7.74
N ALA A 118 -23.10 -3.59 -6.56
CA ALA A 118 -24.25 -3.87 -5.70
C ALA A 118 -24.46 -2.87 -4.55
N GLY A 119 -23.46 -2.06 -4.20
CA GLY A 119 -23.55 -1.15 -3.06
C GLY A 119 -22.21 -0.67 -2.51
N ARG A 120 -22.25 0.00 -1.36
CA ARG A 120 -21.07 0.62 -0.71
C ARG A 120 -20.44 -0.33 0.31
N GLY A 121 -19.11 -0.33 0.37
CA GLY A 121 -18.30 -1.11 1.30
C GLY A 121 -17.46 -0.23 2.21
N THR A 122 -17.12 -0.77 3.39
CA THR A 122 -16.11 -0.21 4.28
C THR A 122 -15.19 -1.32 4.76
N GLY A 123 -13.92 -1.00 4.99
CA GLY A 123 -12.91 -1.97 5.42
C GLY A 123 -11.82 -1.33 6.27
N HIS A 124 -10.82 -2.14 6.62
CA HIS A 124 -9.62 -1.77 7.35
C HIS A 124 -8.46 -2.63 6.86
#